data_AF-A0A2R6B1E0-F1
#
_entry.id   AF-A0A2R6B1E0-F1
#
_cell.length_a   1.000
_cell.length_b   1.000
_cell.length_c   1.000
_cell.angle_alpha   90.00
_cell.angle_beta   90.00
_cell.angle_gamma   90.00
#
_symmetry.space_group_name_H-M   'P 1'
#
loop_
_entity.id
_entity.type
_entity.pdbx_description
1 polymer ?
#
loop_
_entity_poly.entity_id
_entity_poly.type
_entity_poly.pdbx_seq_one_letter_code
_entity_poly.pdbx_strand_id
1 'polypeptide(L)'
;MSTVFDRLSEDKRKLLGELRAQIMELDREVIEQVRPHRIVYSKNFLMMDFAEITLKGGGIQVTPILRGVENPESVLVNDSESIQRAVEAVREALKRLAG
;
A
#
# COMPACT_ATOMS: atom_id res chain seq x y z
N MET A 1 10.23 12.13 12.32
CA MET A 1 10.35 12.67 10.94
C MET A 1 8.95 12.97 10.45
N SER A 2 8.73 14.12 9.81
CA SER A 2 7.45 14.40 9.15
C SER A 2 7.37 13.62 7.83
N THR A 3 6.19 13.10 7.50
CA THR A 3 5.92 12.39 6.25
C THR A 3 5.08 13.25 5.31
N VAL A 4 5.14 12.99 4.00
CA VAL A 4 4.22 13.65 3.05
C VAL A 4 2.74 13.42 3.40
N PHE A 5 2.43 12.33 4.12
CA PHE A 5 1.09 11.98 4.56
C PHE A 5 0.57 12.88 5.68
N ASP A 6 1.45 13.59 6.40
CA ASP A 6 1.05 14.56 7.42
C ASP A 6 0.28 15.75 6.81
N ARG A 7 0.36 15.94 5.49
CA ARG A 7 -0.34 17.02 4.77
C ARG A 7 -1.75 16.62 4.30
N LEU A 8 -2.15 15.36 4.52
CA LEU A 8 -3.50 14.89 4.16
C LEU A 8 -4.56 15.55 5.05
N SER A 9 -5.73 15.81 4.45
CA SER A 9 -6.94 16.16 5.21
C SER A 9 -7.33 15.04 6.17
N GLU A 10 -8.15 15.35 7.17
CA GLU A 10 -8.58 14.37 8.17
C GLU A 10 -9.25 13.14 7.52
N ASP A 11 -10.14 13.35 6.55
CA ASP A 11 -10.83 12.27 5.84
C ASP A 11 -9.85 11.37 5.09
N LYS A 12 -8.85 11.95 4.42
CA LYS A 12 -7.81 11.17 3.74
C LYS A 12 -6.91 10.43 4.73
N ARG A 13 -6.65 10.98 5.92
CA ARG A 13 -5.92 10.26 6.96
C ARG A 13 -6.72 9.07 7.48
N LYS A 14 -8.05 9.17 7.59
CA LYS A 14 -8.94 8.04 7.95
C LYS A 14 -8.86 6.94 6.89
N LEU A 15 -9.01 7.29 5.60
CA LEU A 15 -8.86 6.34 4.49
C LEU A 15 -7.48 5.67 4.48
N LEU A 16 -6.41 6.45 4.68
CA LEU A 16 -5.06 5.90 4.78
C LEU A 16 -4.93 4.95 5.96
N GLY A 17 -5.49 5.28 7.12
CA GLY A 17 -5.47 4.42 8.31
C GLY A 17 -6.18 3.09 8.06
N GLU A 18 -7.39 3.14 7.48
CA GLU A 18 -8.17 1.96 7.13
C GLU A 18 -7.44 1.07 6.12
N LEU A 19 -6.91 1.66 5.05
CA LEU A 19 -6.12 0.95 4.04
C LEU A 19 -4.90 0.25 4.66
N ARG A 20 -4.14 0.95 5.51
CA ARG A 20 -2.95 0.40 6.17
C ARG A 20 -3.32 -0.78 7.06
N ALA A 21 -4.39 -0.66 7.85
CA ALA A 21 -4.87 -1.74 8.70
C ALA A 21 -5.22 -3.00 7.88
N GLN A 22 -5.99 -2.84 6.80
CA GLN A 22 -6.37 -3.97 5.95
C GLN A 22 -5.19 -4.64 5.26
N ILE A 23 -4.16 -3.89 4.84
CA ILE A 23 -2.94 -4.48 4.26
C ILE A 23 -2.17 -5.29 5.32
N MET A 24 -2.05 -4.78 6.54
CA MET A 24 -1.39 -5.49 7.64
C MET A 24 -2.13 -6.77 8.06
N GLU A 25 -3.44 -6.85 7.84
CA GLU A 25 -4.27 -8.04 8.10
C GLU A 25 -4.12 -9.14 7.03
N LEU A 26 -3.49 -8.86 5.88
CA LEU A 26 -3.36 -9.82 4.80
C LEU A 26 -2.52 -11.06 5.19
N ASP A 27 -1.48 -10.86 5.99
CA ASP A 27 -0.58 -11.92 6.45
C ASP A 27 0.16 -11.45 7.72
N ARG A 28 0.37 -12.34 8.69
CA ARG A 28 1.02 -12.03 9.97
C ARG A 28 2.50 -11.63 9.82
N GLU A 29 3.11 -11.95 8.69
CA GLU A 29 4.51 -11.68 8.39
C GLU A 29 4.70 -10.39 7.57
N VAL A 30 3.63 -9.61 7.34
CA VAL A 30 3.74 -8.30 6.70
C VAL A 30 4.45 -7.32 7.61
N ILE A 31 5.43 -6.62 7.05
CA ILE A 31 6.13 -5.51 7.69
C ILE A 31 5.78 -4.24 6.94
N GLU A 32 5.44 -3.19 7.69
CA GLU A 32 5.28 -1.84 7.18
C GLU A 32 6.54 -1.00 7.44
N GLN A 33 6.96 -0.26 6.41
CA GLN A 33 8.04 0.72 6.50
C GLN A 33 7.54 2.09 6.06
N VAL A 34 7.36 3.00 7.02
CA VAL A 34 6.98 4.39 6.75
C VAL A 34 8.23 5.21 6.41
N ARG A 35 8.27 5.75 5.18
CA ARG A 35 9.37 6.57 4.66
C ARG A 35 8.86 8.00 4.38
N PRO A 36 9.75 9.01 4.22
CA PRO A 36 9.33 10.39 4.02
C PRO A 36 8.32 10.61 2.88
N HIS A 37 8.44 9.85 1.78
CA HIS A 37 7.63 10.02 0.57
C HIS A 37 6.70 8.85 0.23
N ARG A 38 6.77 7.74 0.99
CA ARG A 38 6.00 6.53 0.70
C ARG A 38 5.89 5.62 1.92
N ILE A 39 4.93 4.70 1.90
CA ILE A 39 4.87 3.55 2.82
C ILE A 39 5.14 2.31 1.97
N VAL A 40 6.02 1.42 2.43
CA VAL A 40 6.35 0.18 1.72
C VAL A 40 5.96 -1.01 2.59
N TYR A 41 5.40 -2.04 1.96
CA TYR A 41 5.09 -3.30 2.60
C TYR A 41 5.93 -4.42 2.04
N SER A 42 6.51 -5.20 2.95
CA SER A 42 7.40 -6.31 2.63
C SER A 42 7.00 -7.55 3.43
N LYS A 43 7.31 -8.75 2.94
CA LYS A 43 7.14 -9.98 3.73
C LYS A 43 8.43 -10.31 4.49
N ASN A 44 8.35 -10.42 5.82
CA ASN A 44 9.49 -10.50 6.75
C ASN A 44 10.57 -11.51 6.33
N PHE A 45 10.19 -12.76 6.03
CA PHE A 45 11.14 -13.82 5.69
C PHE A 45 11.80 -13.67 4.32
N LEU A 46 11.16 -12.94 3.41
CA LEU A 46 11.63 -12.79 2.03
C LEU A 46 12.36 -11.46 1.83
N MET A 47 12.14 -10.48 2.71
CA MET A 47 12.61 -9.09 2.55
C MET A 47 12.27 -8.52 1.16
N MET A 48 11.17 -9.00 0.58
CA MET A 48 10.68 -8.59 -0.73
C MET A 48 9.48 -7.68 -0.56
N ASP A 49 9.57 -6.51 -1.16
CA ASP A 49 8.47 -5.55 -1.22
C ASP A 49 7.39 -6.07 -2.17
N PHE A 50 6.12 -5.95 -1.76
CA PHE A 50 4.96 -6.36 -2.58
C PHE A 50 3.96 -5.23 -2.80
N ALA A 51 4.09 -4.12 -2.08
CA ALA A 51 3.25 -2.96 -2.27
C ALA A 51 3.94 -1.69 -1.78
N GLU A 52 3.57 -0.57 -2.40
CA GLU A 52 3.86 0.76 -1.86
C GLU A 52 2.63 1.67 -1.92
N ILE A 53 2.58 2.61 -0.98
CA ILE A 53 1.61 3.70 -0.94
C ILE A 53 2.38 5.00 -1.15
N THR A 54 1.92 5.82 -2.10
CA THR A 54 2.47 7.15 -2.39
C THR A 54 1.35 8.20 -2.43
N LEU A 55 1.72 9.47 -2.54
CA LEU A 55 0.77 10.55 -2.82
C LEU A 55 0.97 11.04 -4.26
N LYS A 56 -0.09 10.95 -5.08
CA LYS A 56 -0.09 11.48 -6.45
C LYS A 56 -1.24 12.47 -6.62
N GLY A 57 -0.92 13.70 -7.04
CA GLY A 57 -1.91 14.78 -7.15
C GLY A 57 -2.66 15.08 -5.83
N GLY A 58 -2.04 14.80 -4.68
CA GLY A 58 -2.66 14.92 -3.36
C GLY A 58 -3.66 13.80 -3.01
N GLY A 59 -3.82 12.78 -3.87
CA GLY A 59 -4.57 11.55 -3.59
C GLY A 59 -3.66 10.43 -3.10
N ILE A 60 -4.24 9.44 -2.42
CA ILE A 60 -3.53 8.23 -1.97
C ILE A 60 -3.48 7.28 -3.16
N GLN A 61 -2.29 6.85 -3.56
CA GLN A 61 -2.09 5.86 -4.61
C GLN A 61 -1.44 4.61 -4.02
N VAL A 62 -2.00 3.45 -4.33
CA VAL A 62 -1.45 2.14 -3.98
C VAL A 62 -0.92 1.48 -5.23
N THR A 63 0.33 1.04 -5.19
CA THR A 63 1.01 0.36 -6.29
C THR A 63 1.42 -1.04 -5.82
N PRO A 64 0.84 -2.13 -6.37
CA PRO A 64 1.37 -3.47 -6.12
C PRO A 64 2.73 -3.62 -6.81
N ILE A 65 3.68 -4.30 -6.16
CA ILE A 65 5.02 -4.53 -6.70
C ILE A 65 5.06 -5.96 -7.22
N LEU A 66 5.09 -6.10 -8.55
CA LEU A 66 5.09 -7.37 -9.25
C LEU A 66 6.42 -7.56 -10.00
N ARG A 67 7.17 -8.61 -9.68
CA ARG A 67 8.40 -8.94 -10.42
C ARG A 67 8.09 -9.22 -11.88
N GLY A 68 8.85 -8.60 -12.79
CA GLY A 68 8.70 -8.78 -14.24
C GLY A 68 7.55 -8.00 -14.88
N VAL A 69 6.85 -7.14 -14.13
CA VAL A 69 5.82 -6.25 -14.67
C VAL A 69 6.34 -4.81 -14.62
N GLU A 70 6.59 -4.20 -15.77
CA GLU A 70 7.21 -2.87 -15.83
C GLU A 70 6.25 -1.73 -15.43
N ASN A 71 4.93 -1.96 -15.39
CA ASN A 71 3.94 -0.95 -14.99
C ASN A 71 2.73 -1.61 -14.30
N PRO A 72 2.85 -1.99 -13.02
CA PRO A 72 1.70 -2.50 -12.29
C PRO A 72 0.58 -1.46 -12.21
N GLU A 73 -0.65 -1.90 -12.44
CA GLU A 73 -1.82 -1.03 -12.32
C GLU A 73 -1.94 -0.51 -10.88
N SER A 74 -1.88 0.81 -10.74
CA SER A 74 -1.99 1.47 -9.44
C SER A 74 -3.43 1.87 -9.18
N VAL A 75 -3.86 1.75 -7.92
CA VAL A 75 -5.23 2.10 -7.49
C VAL A 75 -5.19 3.44 -6.76
N LEU A 76 -6.01 4.40 -7.20
CA LEU A 76 -6.26 5.64 -6.46
C LEU A 76 -7.35 5.39 -5.41
N VAL A 77 -7.05 5.73 -4.15
CA VAL A 77 -7.93 5.52 -3.01
C VAL A 77 -8.63 6.82 -2.64
N ASN A 78 -9.95 6.83 -2.79
CA ASN A 78 -10.82 7.96 -2.51
C ASN A 78 -12.02 7.60 -1.61
N ASP A 79 -12.28 6.31 -1.42
CA ASP A 79 -13.45 5.76 -0.73
C ASP A 79 -13.19 4.30 -0.29
N SER A 80 -14.13 3.70 0.44
CA SER A 80 -13.99 2.31 0.90
C SER A 80 -13.98 1.28 -0.23
N GLU A 81 -14.62 1.54 -1.37
CA GLU A 81 -14.63 0.61 -2.51
C GLU A 81 -13.24 0.53 -3.17
N SER A 82 -12.59 1.68 -3.35
CA SER A 82 -11.22 1.77 -3.82
C SER A 82 -10.21 1.20 -2.82
N ILE A 83 -10.49 1.24 -1.51
CA ILE A 83 -9.72 0.47 -0.52
C ILE A 83 -9.80 -1.03 -0.82
N GLN A 84 -11.00 -1.59 -0.99
CA GLN A 84 -11.15 -3.02 -1.29
C GLN A 84 -10.41 -3.42 -2.57
N ARG A 85 -10.50 -2.62 -3.63
CA ARG A 85 -9.76 -2.85 -4.88
C ARG A 85 -8.25 -2.78 -4.68
N ALA A 86 -7.76 -1.82 -3.93
CA ALA A 86 -6.34 -1.69 -3.62
C ALA A 86 -5.83 -2.88 -2.79
N VAL A 87 -6.58 -3.29 -1.78
CA VAL A 87 -6.24 -4.44 -0.91
C VAL A 87 -6.21 -5.74 -1.72
N GLU A 88 -7.16 -5.95 -2.65
CA GLU A 88 -7.16 -7.14 -3.49
C GLU A 88 -5.96 -7.16 -4.46
N ALA A 89 -5.64 -6.03 -5.09
CA ALA A 89 -4.45 -5.91 -5.94
C ALA A 89 -3.15 -6.23 -5.18
N VAL A 90 -3.05 -5.76 -3.94
CA VAL A 90 -1.91 -6.02 -3.04
C VAL A 90 -1.89 -7.48 -2.57
N ARG A 91 -3.04 -8.08 -2.27
CA ARG A 91 -3.18 -9.50 -1.92
C ARG A 91 -2.65 -10.39 -3.05
N GLU A 92 -3.00 -10.09 -4.29
CA GLU A 92 -2.52 -10.84 -5.45
C GLU A 92 -1.00 -10.71 -5.63
N ALA A 93 -0.44 -9.52 -5.40
CA ALA A 93 1.01 -9.34 -5.40
C ALA A 93 1.70 -10.16 -4.30
N LEU A 94 1.13 -10.18 -3.10
CA LEU A 94 1.64 -10.97 -1.98
C LEU A 94 1.60 -12.47 -2.26
N LYS A 95 0.50 -13.00 -2.83
CA LYS A 95 0.38 -14.41 -3.20
C LYS A 95 1.47 -14.84 -4.19
N ARG A 96 1.79 -13.98 -5.16
CA ARG A 96 2.84 -14.23 -6.17
C ARG A 96 4.26 -14.24 -5.61
N LEU A 97 4.49 -13.67 -4.42
CA LEU A 97 5.78 -13.78 -3.75
C LEU A 97 5.96 -15.12 -3.02
N ALA A 98 4.85 -15.81 -2.69
CA ALA A 98 4.86 -17.04 -1.91
C ALA A 98 4.84 -18.32 -2.78
N GLY A 99 4.60 -18.19 -4.08
CA GLY A 99 4.67 -19.28 -5.07
C GLY A 99 5.90 -19.20 -5.94
#